data_AF-A0A9W4TC19-F1
#
_entry.id   AF-A0A9W4TC19-F1
#
_cell.length_a   1.000
_cell.length_b   1.000
_cell.length_c   1.000
_cell.angle_alpha   90.00
_cell.angle_beta   90.00
_cell.angle_gamma   90.00
#
_symmetry.space_group_name_H-M   'P 1'
#
loop_
_entity.id
_entity.type
_entity.pdbx_description
1 polymer ?
#
loop_
_entity_poly.entity_id
_entity_poly.type
_entity_poly.pdbx_seq_one_letter_code
_entity_poly.pdbx_strand_id
1 'polypeptide(L)'
;PWDRVDGSVLPYPNIPKHKPLGGNFYPEDMTKDEFNLWLKKLSSKEQKDANGFYHVIKRNEDTGELFLNPYSNEYKDLLGDASNLLKESSRLVEDDSLSKFLKSRADAFSSNNYFESEVDWLNISKKSKIEVTVGPYEVYISAKNVENHLPVPDEYKNKKLKATPIVVVNQLYASGDVAVPMTAAYNLPND
;
A
#
# COMPACT_ATOMS: atom_id res chain seq x y z
N PRO A 1 10.27 13.19 -12.76
CA PRO A 1 11.73 13.27 -12.49
C PRO A 1 12.07 14.51 -11.65
N TRP A 2 11.50 14.50 -10.45
CA TRP A 2 11.74 15.52 -9.45
C TRP A 2 12.68 14.94 -8.41
N ASP A 3 13.64 15.73 -7.97
CA ASP A 3 14.48 15.41 -6.84
C ASP A 3 13.60 15.21 -5.59
N ARG A 4 13.84 14.14 -4.82
CA ARG A 4 13.02 13.79 -3.65
C ARG A 4 13.40 14.60 -2.39
N VAL A 5 14.56 15.27 -2.39
CA VAL A 5 15.07 16.08 -1.29
C VAL A 5 14.59 17.52 -1.40
N ASP A 6 14.73 18.13 -2.59
CA ASP A 6 14.42 19.55 -2.78
C ASP A 6 13.30 19.85 -3.79
N GLY A 7 12.78 18.82 -4.48
CA GLY A 7 11.68 18.96 -5.44
C GLY A 7 12.08 19.58 -6.78
N SER A 8 13.37 19.82 -7.02
CA SER A 8 13.87 20.38 -8.28
C SER A 8 13.63 19.44 -9.47
N VAL A 9 13.35 20.02 -10.63
CA VAL A 9 13.13 19.25 -11.88
C VAL A 9 14.48 18.95 -12.50
N LEU A 10 14.77 17.67 -12.73
CA LEU A 10 15.91 17.27 -13.55
C LEU A 10 15.74 17.81 -14.98
N PRO A 11 16.82 18.19 -15.70
CA PRO A 11 16.77 18.98 -16.93
C PRO A 11 16.27 18.16 -18.14
N TYR A 12 15.00 17.78 -18.10
CA TYR A 12 14.28 17.10 -19.16
C TYR A 12 13.28 18.07 -19.81
N PRO A 13 13.16 18.08 -21.15
CA PRO A 13 12.21 18.95 -21.84
C PRO A 13 10.76 18.52 -21.55
N ASN A 14 9.85 19.50 -21.51
CA ASN A 14 8.38 19.31 -21.39
C ASN A 14 7.89 18.65 -20.10
N ILE A 15 8.58 18.85 -18.98
CA ILE A 15 8.17 18.31 -17.67
C ILE A 15 7.57 19.41 -16.79
N PRO A 16 6.46 19.14 -16.07
CA PRO A 16 5.91 20.08 -15.11
C PRO A 16 6.95 20.52 -14.08
N LYS A 17 6.95 21.83 -13.76
CA LYS A 17 7.87 22.42 -12.76
C LYS A 17 7.79 21.79 -11.37
N HIS A 18 6.63 21.23 -11.04
CA HIS A 18 6.39 20.57 -9.76
C HIS A 18 5.75 19.21 -10.02
N LYS A 19 6.05 18.26 -9.13
CA LYS A 19 5.40 16.95 -9.13
C LYS A 19 3.89 17.14 -8.90
N PRO A 20 3.02 16.51 -9.70
CA PRO A 20 1.58 16.49 -9.42
C PRO A 20 1.31 15.97 -8.00
N LEU A 21 0.51 16.71 -7.24
CA LEU A 21 0.20 16.39 -5.83
C LEU A 21 -0.55 15.06 -5.70
N GLY A 22 -1.41 14.74 -6.68
CA GLY A 22 -2.14 13.48 -6.75
C GLY A 22 -1.28 12.28 -7.19
N GLY A 23 0.00 12.50 -7.51
CA GLY A 23 0.84 11.46 -8.11
C GLY A 23 0.20 10.92 -9.38
N ASN A 24 0.00 9.60 -9.42
CA ASN A 24 -0.78 8.92 -10.46
C ASN A 24 -2.02 8.21 -9.88
N PHE A 25 -2.50 8.66 -8.71
CA PHE A 25 -3.64 8.07 -8.00
C PHE A 25 -4.95 8.83 -8.26
N TYR A 26 -4.85 10.06 -8.76
CA TYR A 26 -5.96 10.94 -9.11
C TYR A 26 -5.71 11.53 -10.50
N PRO A 27 -6.74 11.93 -11.25
CA PRO A 27 -6.56 12.69 -12.48
C PRO A 27 -5.75 13.96 -12.22
N GLU A 28 -4.86 14.33 -13.14
CA GLU A 28 -3.94 15.46 -12.93
C GLU A 28 -4.64 16.81 -12.77
N ASP A 29 -5.83 16.96 -13.37
CA ASP A 29 -6.65 18.17 -13.32
C ASP A 29 -7.60 18.21 -12.11
N MET A 30 -7.66 17.13 -11.33
CA MET A 30 -8.65 16.98 -10.29
C MET A 30 -8.31 17.81 -9.05
N THR A 31 -9.29 18.61 -8.61
CA THR A 31 -9.17 19.42 -7.40
C THR A 31 -9.70 18.70 -6.18
N LYS A 32 -9.27 19.13 -4.99
CA LYS A 32 -9.82 18.63 -3.72
C LYS A 32 -11.32 18.90 -3.58
N ASP A 33 -11.80 20.04 -4.09
CA ASP A 33 -13.22 20.38 -4.05
C ASP A 33 -14.04 19.49 -4.98
N GLU A 34 -13.52 19.21 -6.18
CA GLU A 34 -14.12 18.24 -7.10
C GLU A 34 -14.20 16.85 -6.46
N PHE A 35 -13.12 16.37 -5.84
CA PHE A 35 -13.13 15.10 -5.10
C PHE A 35 -14.25 15.06 -4.05
N ASN A 36 -14.32 16.09 -3.20
CA ASN A 36 -15.30 16.15 -2.12
C ASN A 36 -16.73 16.21 -2.64
N LEU A 37 -16.98 16.87 -3.79
CA LEU A 37 -18.29 16.92 -4.43
C LEU A 37 -18.67 15.58 -5.06
N TRP A 38 -17.72 14.91 -5.71
CA TRP A 38 -17.93 13.57 -6.27
C TRP A 38 -18.17 12.53 -5.17
N LEU A 39 -17.37 12.55 -4.10
CA LEU A 39 -17.47 11.64 -2.97
C LEU A 39 -18.87 11.63 -2.34
N LYS A 40 -19.53 12.80 -2.24
CA LYS A 40 -20.89 12.93 -1.72
C LYS A 40 -21.97 12.25 -2.56
N LYS A 41 -21.68 11.95 -3.83
CA LYS A 41 -22.61 11.27 -4.75
C LYS A 41 -22.52 9.75 -4.65
N LEU A 42 -21.46 9.22 -4.03
CA LEU A 42 -21.18 7.80 -3.94
C LEU A 42 -21.95 7.12 -2.81
N SER A 43 -22.16 5.81 -2.93
CA SER A 43 -22.65 4.99 -1.83
C SER A 43 -21.65 4.93 -0.67
N SER A 44 -22.10 4.56 0.53
CA SER A 44 -21.22 4.46 1.71
C SER A 44 -20.05 3.47 1.52
N LYS A 45 -20.21 2.46 0.66
CA LYS A 45 -19.13 1.52 0.33
C LYS A 45 -18.09 2.19 -0.58
N GLU A 46 -18.56 2.78 -1.68
CA GLU A 46 -17.69 3.48 -2.63
C GLU A 46 -16.98 4.67 -1.98
N GLN A 47 -17.59 5.36 -1.01
CA GLN A 47 -16.91 6.38 -0.23
C GLN A 47 -15.74 5.82 0.57
N LYS A 48 -15.86 4.62 1.14
CA LYS A 48 -14.75 3.95 1.82
C LYS A 48 -13.67 3.57 0.82
N ASP A 49 -14.05 3.01 -0.32
CA ASP A 49 -13.11 2.61 -1.37
C ASP A 49 -12.35 3.81 -1.94
N ALA A 50 -13.03 4.96 -2.11
CA ALA A 50 -12.46 6.22 -2.56
C ALA A 50 -11.50 6.90 -1.58
N ASN A 51 -11.69 6.68 -0.27
CA ASN A 51 -10.76 7.14 0.77
C ASN A 51 -9.77 6.04 1.18
N GLY A 52 -9.87 4.85 0.57
CA GLY A 52 -9.08 3.68 0.91
C GLY A 52 -7.76 3.61 0.15
N PHE A 53 -6.99 2.57 0.43
CA PHE A 53 -5.61 2.44 -0.03
C PHE A 53 -5.44 1.76 -1.39
N TYR A 54 -6.49 1.11 -1.90
CA TYR A 54 -6.36 0.10 -2.97
C TYR A 54 -7.08 0.47 -4.27
N HIS A 55 -7.42 1.75 -4.47
CA HIS A 55 -8.06 2.24 -5.68
C HIS A 55 -7.34 3.48 -6.20
N VAL A 56 -7.24 3.61 -7.52
CA VAL A 56 -6.98 4.90 -8.17
C VAL A 56 -8.31 5.51 -8.60
N ILE A 57 -8.37 6.83 -8.63
CA ILE A 57 -9.49 7.57 -9.19
C ILE A 57 -9.13 7.99 -10.61
N LYS A 58 -9.99 7.69 -11.56
CA LYS A 58 -9.79 8.05 -12.97
C LYS A 58 -10.97 8.85 -13.49
N ARG A 59 -10.71 9.60 -14.55
CA ARG A 59 -11.72 10.32 -15.31
C ARG A 59 -11.95 9.60 -16.63
N ASN A 60 -13.20 9.34 -16.98
CA ASN A 60 -13.56 8.86 -18.30
C ASN A 60 -13.36 9.99 -19.31
N GLU A 61 -12.60 9.76 -20.38
CA GLU A 61 -12.26 10.79 -21.36
C GLU A 61 -13.48 11.24 -22.20
N ASP A 62 -14.44 10.35 -22.44
CA ASP A 62 -15.62 10.62 -23.24
C ASP A 62 -16.71 11.37 -22.44
N THR A 63 -16.93 10.96 -21.19
CA THR A 63 -18.03 11.50 -20.36
C THR A 63 -17.57 12.55 -19.35
N GLY A 64 -16.27 12.61 -19.05
CA GLY A 64 -15.71 13.44 -17.98
C GLY A 64 -16.01 12.93 -16.57
N GLU A 65 -16.70 11.80 -16.43
CA GLU A 65 -17.12 11.26 -15.14
C GLU A 65 -15.96 10.59 -14.38
N LEU A 66 -15.91 10.82 -13.07
CA LEU A 66 -14.95 10.19 -12.18
C LEU A 66 -15.42 8.80 -11.73
N PHE A 67 -14.51 7.84 -11.70
CA PHE A 67 -14.78 6.47 -11.25
C PHE A 67 -13.61 5.87 -10.46
N LEU A 68 -13.91 4.85 -9.65
CA LEU A 68 -12.92 4.06 -8.92
C LEU A 68 -12.37 2.94 -9.81
N ASN A 69 -11.06 2.83 -9.90
CA ASN A 69 -10.39 1.69 -10.52
C ASN A 69 -9.54 0.95 -9.47
N PRO A 70 -9.83 -0.32 -9.12
CA PRO A 70 -9.04 -1.06 -8.15
C PRO A 70 -7.64 -1.33 -8.66
N TYR A 71 -6.65 -1.42 -7.76
CA TYR A 71 -5.26 -1.71 -8.12
C TYR A 71 -5.11 -3.02 -8.89
N SER A 72 -5.89 -4.04 -8.54
CA SER A 72 -5.92 -5.32 -9.27
C SER A 72 -6.29 -5.18 -10.75
N ASN A 73 -7.03 -4.13 -11.13
CA ASN A 73 -7.33 -3.81 -12.51
C ASN A 73 -6.35 -2.78 -13.10
N GLU A 74 -6.02 -1.71 -12.38
CA GLU A 74 -5.08 -0.68 -12.87
C GLU A 74 -3.69 -1.23 -13.16
N TYR A 75 -3.19 -2.12 -12.29
CA TYR A 75 -1.85 -2.70 -12.39
C TYR A 75 -1.89 -4.17 -12.75
N LYS A 76 -2.96 -4.62 -13.41
CA LYS A 76 -3.28 -6.04 -13.65
C LYS A 76 -2.12 -6.83 -14.24
N ASP A 77 -1.43 -6.29 -15.24
CA ASP A 77 -0.36 -7.02 -15.92
C ASP A 77 0.84 -7.25 -14.99
N LEU A 78 1.30 -6.18 -14.32
CA LEU A 78 2.40 -6.25 -13.35
C LEU A 78 2.06 -7.13 -12.15
N LEU A 79 0.84 -6.99 -11.64
CA LEU A 79 0.34 -7.78 -10.51
C LEU A 79 0.10 -9.25 -10.91
N GLY A 80 -0.26 -9.52 -12.16
CA GLY A 80 -0.40 -10.85 -12.71
C GLY A 80 0.94 -11.58 -12.76
N ASP A 81 1.97 -10.93 -13.28
CA ASP A 81 3.34 -11.48 -13.30
C ASP A 81 3.87 -11.71 -11.88
N ALA A 82 3.69 -10.75 -10.98
CA ALA A 82 4.07 -10.89 -9.58
C ALA A 82 3.31 -12.03 -8.88
N SER A 83 2.00 -12.16 -9.13
CA SER A 83 1.16 -13.24 -8.60
C SER A 83 1.66 -14.62 -9.04
N ASN A 84 2.03 -14.76 -10.32
CA ASN A 84 2.58 -16.00 -10.85
C ASN A 84 3.90 -16.39 -10.17
N LEU A 85 4.81 -15.44 -10.01
CA LEU A 85 6.09 -15.66 -9.32
C LEU A 85 5.90 -16.03 -7.85
N LEU A 86 4.96 -15.39 -7.15
CA LEU A 86 4.62 -15.74 -5.76
C LEU A 86 4.04 -17.15 -5.66
N LYS A 87 3.16 -17.54 -6.60
CA LYS A 87 2.61 -18.90 -6.66
C LYS A 87 3.68 -19.94 -6.93
N GLU A 88 4.61 -19.66 -7.83
CA GLU A 88 5.76 -20.54 -8.07
C GLU A 88 6.65 -20.67 -6.83
N SER A 89 7.02 -19.53 -6.23
CA SER A 89 7.84 -19.48 -5.01
C SER A 89 7.19 -20.25 -3.85
N SER A 90 5.86 -20.18 -3.72
CA SER A 90 5.12 -20.90 -2.68
C SER A 90 5.28 -22.43 -2.77
N ARG A 91 5.63 -22.98 -3.94
CA ARG A 91 5.86 -24.42 -4.15
C ARG A 91 7.31 -24.84 -3.85
N LEU A 92 8.22 -23.88 -3.74
CA LEU A 92 9.65 -24.11 -3.56
C LEU A 92 10.11 -23.94 -2.10
N VAL A 93 9.38 -23.13 -1.32
CA VAL A 93 9.71 -22.91 0.10
C VAL A 93 9.32 -24.13 0.94
N GLU A 94 10.18 -24.47 1.91
CA GLU A 94 9.94 -25.59 2.85
C GLU A 94 9.00 -25.22 4.00
N ASP A 95 8.89 -23.93 4.33
CA ASP A 95 8.04 -23.46 5.44
C ASP A 95 6.59 -23.29 4.97
N ASP A 96 5.68 -24.07 5.55
CA ASP A 96 4.26 -24.08 5.19
C ASP A 96 3.56 -22.73 5.42
N SER A 97 3.97 -21.98 6.46
CA SER A 97 3.37 -20.68 6.76
C SER A 97 3.78 -19.62 5.74
N LEU A 98 5.04 -19.64 5.30
CA LEU A 98 5.52 -18.81 4.19
C LEU A 98 4.87 -19.23 2.87
N SER A 99 4.73 -20.54 2.60
CA SER A 99 3.99 -21.02 1.42
C SER A 99 2.57 -20.49 1.39
N LYS A 100 1.89 -20.53 2.54
CA LYS A 100 0.52 -20.02 2.68
C LYS A 100 0.44 -18.53 2.39
N PHE A 101 1.30 -17.73 3.02
CA PHE A 101 1.38 -16.29 2.78
C PHE A 101 1.61 -15.95 1.30
N LEU A 102 2.58 -16.61 0.66
CA LEU A 102 2.89 -16.34 -0.75
C LEU A 102 1.70 -16.63 -1.66
N LYS A 103 0.94 -17.70 -1.40
CA LYS A 103 -0.29 -18.02 -2.14
C LYS A 103 -1.38 -16.98 -1.91
N SER A 104 -1.69 -16.67 -0.65
CA SER A 104 -2.78 -15.73 -0.34
C SER A 104 -2.45 -14.31 -0.79
N ARG A 105 -1.18 -13.88 -0.73
CA ARG A 105 -0.73 -12.59 -1.30
C ARG A 105 -0.86 -12.55 -2.83
N ALA A 106 -0.54 -13.65 -3.52
CA ALA A 106 -0.75 -13.77 -4.95
C ALA A 106 -2.23 -13.64 -5.34
N ASP A 107 -3.13 -14.21 -4.54
CA ASP A 107 -4.57 -14.10 -4.78
C ASP A 107 -5.12 -12.72 -4.38
N ALA A 108 -4.55 -12.06 -3.37
CA ALA A 108 -4.86 -10.68 -3.00
C ALA A 108 -4.58 -9.68 -4.14
N PHE A 109 -3.48 -9.86 -4.88
CA PHE A 109 -3.15 -9.03 -6.05
C PHE A 109 -4.22 -9.08 -7.14
N SER A 110 -4.89 -10.21 -7.30
CA SER A 110 -5.97 -10.35 -8.30
C SER A 110 -7.32 -9.90 -7.75
N SER A 111 -7.58 -10.13 -6.47
CA SER A 111 -8.89 -9.85 -5.84
C SER A 111 -9.04 -8.42 -5.30
N ASN A 112 -7.93 -7.69 -5.15
CA ASN A 112 -7.87 -6.40 -4.46
C ASN A 112 -8.23 -6.48 -2.96
N ASN A 113 -8.30 -7.67 -2.38
CA ASN A 113 -8.58 -7.90 -0.97
C ASN A 113 -7.36 -8.48 -0.26
N TYR A 114 -6.72 -7.67 0.58
CA TYR A 114 -5.45 -8.01 1.22
C TYR A 114 -5.60 -8.62 2.61
N PHE A 115 -6.79 -8.55 3.23
CA PHE A 115 -6.99 -8.89 4.64
C PHE A 115 -6.48 -10.29 5.00
N GLU A 116 -6.88 -11.31 4.25
CA GLU A 116 -6.45 -12.69 4.52
C GLU A 116 -4.93 -12.84 4.38
N SER A 117 -4.35 -12.22 3.36
CA SER A 117 -2.90 -12.26 3.14
C SER A 117 -2.11 -11.51 4.21
N GLU A 118 -2.66 -10.42 4.80
CA GLU A 118 -2.03 -9.75 5.95
C GLU A 118 -2.07 -10.62 7.20
N VAL A 119 -3.17 -11.34 7.42
CA VAL A 119 -3.26 -12.32 8.51
C VAL A 119 -2.23 -13.44 8.30
N ASP A 120 -2.08 -13.95 7.09
CA ASP A 120 -1.10 -14.99 6.80
C ASP A 120 0.35 -14.46 6.93
N TRP A 121 0.61 -13.21 6.53
CA TRP A 121 1.90 -12.54 6.72
C TRP A 121 2.29 -12.47 8.20
N LEU A 122 1.37 -11.99 9.04
CA LEU A 122 1.60 -11.92 10.50
C LEU A 122 1.78 -13.29 11.16
N ASN A 123 1.28 -14.34 10.52
CA ASN A 123 1.38 -15.72 11.00
C ASN A 123 2.56 -16.50 10.38
N ILE A 124 3.44 -15.85 9.61
CA ILE A 124 4.69 -16.47 9.19
C ILE A 124 5.46 -16.92 10.43
N SER A 125 5.85 -18.18 10.42
CA SER A 125 6.58 -18.84 11.47
C SER A 125 7.87 -18.10 11.75
N LYS A 126 8.15 -17.83 13.03
CA LYS A 126 9.43 -17.26 13.48
C LYS A 126 10.64 -18.15 13.17
N LYS A 127 10.41 -19.41 12.77
CA LYS A 127 11.45 -20.34 12.33
C LYS A 127 11.72 -20.25 10.82
N SER A 128 10.88 -19.56 10.06
CA SER A 128 11.12 -19.30 8.65
C SER A 128 12.45 -18.58 8.51
N LYS A 129 13.28 -19.06 7.57
CA LYS A 129 14.58 -18.45 7.28
C LYS A 129 14.44 -17.20 6.39
N ILE A 130 13.27 -17.02 5.79
CA ILE A 130 12.96 -15.94 4.86
C ILE A 130 11.72 -15.21 5.37
N GLU A 131 11.85 -13.89 5.51
CA GLU A 131 10.75 -12.98 5.76
C GLU A 131 10.51 -12.18 4.48
N VAL A 132 9.26 -12.09 4.05
CA VAL A 132 8.88 -11.40 2.81
C VAL A 132 7.78 -10.42 3.10
N THR A 133 7.98 -9.15 2.74
CA THR A 133 6.95 -8.12 2.75
C THR A 133 6.78 -7.58 1.33
N VAL A 134 5.58 -7.72 0.76
CA VAL A 134 5.32 -7.36 -0.64
C VAL A 134 3.86 -6.98 -0.87
N GLY A 135 3.56 -5.71 -1.08
CA GLY A 135 2.18 -5.25 -1.28
C GLY A 135 2.04 -3.73 -1.27
N PRO A 136 0.84 -3.21 -1.53
CA PRO A 136 0.54 -1.78 -1.38
C PRO A 136 0.36 -1.47 0.11
N TYR A 137 1.26 -0.67 0.68
CA TYR A 137 1.33 -0.47 2.13
C TYR A 137 1.39 0.98 2.54
N GLU A 138 2.48 1.67 2.20
CA GLU A 138 2.78 2.96 2.81
C GLU A 138 1.86 4.07 2.31
N VAL A 139 1.13 4.64 3.26
CA VAL A 139 0.69 6.02 3.23
C VAL A 139 1.41 6.68 4.40
N TYR A 140 2.22 7.71 4.17
CA TYR A 140 3.10 8.22 5.23
C TYR A 140 2.28 8.65 6.47
N ILE A 141 2.44 7.84 7.54
CA ILE A 141 2.33 8.05 9.00
C ILE A 141 1.52 6.91 9.67
N SER A 142 2.16 6.06 10.49
CA SER A 142 1.95 6.02 11.96
C SER A 142 2.80 4.95 12.66
N ALA A 143 3.28 5.25 13.87
CA ALA A 143 4.06 4.36 14.72
C ALA A 143 3.42 4.21 16.11
N LYS A 144 3.41 2.98 16.64
CA LYS A 144 2.56 2.54 17.76
C LYS A 144 3.30 2.15 19.05
N ASN A 145 4.30 2.93 19.47
CA ASN A 145 4.93 2.73 20.79
C ASN A 145 4.70 3.89 21.79
N VAL A 146 3.91 4.89 21.40
CA VAL A 146 3.67 6.09 22.22
C VAL A 146 2.41 5.94 23.10
N GLU A 147 1.48 5.04 22.77
CA GLU A 147 0.07 5.07 23.24
C GLU A 147 -0.13 5.26 24.76
N ASN A 148 0.56 4.47 25.59
CA ASN A 148 0.37 4.52 27.05
C ASN A 148 1.00 5.77 27.70
N HIS A 149 1.97 6.39 27.02
CA HIS A 149 2.67 7.61 27.44
C HIS A 149 2.31 8.81 26.56
N LEU A 150 1.27 8.71 25.72
CA LEU A 150 0.79 9.84 24.95
C LEU A 150 0.38 10.95 25.93
N PRO A 151 0.76 12.21 25.70
CA PRO A 151 0.32 13.36 26.47
C PRO A 151 -1.13 13.73 26.13
N VAL A 152 -2.02 12.74 26.14
CA VAL A 152 -3.47 12.86 25.91
C VAL A 152 -4.22 12.21 27.08
N PRO A 153 -5.42 12.68 27.41
CA PRO A 153 -6.24 12.07 28.45
C PRO A 153 -6.50 10.58 28.21
N ASP A 154 -6.57 9.79 29.30
CA ASP A 154 -6.69 8.32 29.25
C ASP A 154 -7.95 7.81 28.53
N GLU A 155 -8.97 8.65 28.36
CA GLU A 155 -10.18 8.35 27.59
C GLU A 155 -9.91 8.22 26.08
N TYR A 156 -8.85 8.85 25.58
CA TYR A 156 -8.43 8.76 24.18
C TYR A 156 -7.40 7.66 23.90
N LYS A 157 -6.88 7.00 24.94
CA LYS A 157 -5.88 5.93 24.80
C LYS A 157 -6.55 4.61 24.42
N ASN A 158 -5.95 3.91 23.46
CA ASN A 158 -6.44 2.60 23.03
C ASN A 158 -6.07 1.48 24.03
N LYS A 159 -7.09 0.96 24.73
CA LYS A 159 -6.92 -0.05 25.81
C LYS A 159 -6.87 -1.51 25.32
N LYS A 160 -7.01 -1.78 24.02
CA LYS A 160 -7.12 -3.14 23.47
C LYS A 160 -6.07 -3.41 22.38
N LEU A 161 -4.82 -3.03 22.65
CA LEU A 161 -3.74 -3.30 21.70
C LEU A 161 -3.34 -4.77 21.73
N LYS A 162 -3.33 -5.41 20.56
CA LYS A 162 -2.64 -6.69 20.36
C LYS A 162 -1.17 -6.41 20.12
N ALA A 163 -0.29 -7.16 20.79
CA ALA A 163 1.15 -7.08 20.55
C ALA A 163 1.44 -7.43 19.09
N THR A 164 2.21 -6.59 18.41
CA THR A 164 2.68 -6.85 17.05
C THR A 164 3.96 -7.70 17.11
N PRO A 165 4.13 -8.68 16.21
CA PRO A 165 5.40 -9.38 16.10
C PRO A 165 6.49 -8.39 15.68
N ILE A 166 7.64 -8.45 16.35
CA ILE A 166 8.85 -7.74 15.96
C ILE A 166 9.80 -8.77 15.37
N VAL A 167 10.25 -8.54 14.15
CA VAL A 167 11.20 -9.38 13.43
C VAL A 167 12.38 -8.51 13.02
N VAL A 168 13.60 -9.00 13.24
CA VAL A 168 14.83 -8.36 12.76
C VAL A 168 15.35 -9.20 11.61
N VAL A 169 15.58 -8.55 10.47
CA VAL A 169 16.01 -9.21 9.24
C VAL A 169 17.29 -8.56 8.71
N ASN A 170 18.10 -9.35 8.01
CA ASN A 170 19.14 -8.81 7.14
C ASN A 170 18.53 -8.58 5.77
N GLN A 171 18.33 -7.32 5.36
CA GLN A 171 17.73 -7.00 4.07
C GLN A 171 18.65 -7.42 2.92
N LEU A 172 18.16 -8.32 2.07
CA LEU A 172 18.88 -8.76 0.87
C LEU A 172 18.47 -7.98 -0.39
N TYR A 173 17.22 -7.51 -0.44
CA TYR A 173 16.66 -6.81 -1.59
C TYR A 173 15.52 -5.86 -1.16
N ALA A 174 15.39 -4.73 -1.85
CA ALA A 174 14.27 -3.78 -1.70
C ALA A 174 13.94 -3.15 -3.07
N SER A 175 12.66 -2.89 -3.31
CA SER A 175 12.16 -2.33 -4.57
C SER A 175 10.93 -1.45 -4.33
N GLY A 176 10.57 -0.62 -5.32
CA GLY A 176 9.40 0.25 -5.21
C GLY A 176 9.63 1.36 -4.20
N ASP A 177 8.63 1.62 -3.36
CA ASP A 177 8.61 2.82 -2.51
C ASP A 177 9.69 2.82 -1.42
N VAL A 178 10.12 1.65 -0.97
CA VAL A 178 11.12 1.47 0.09
C VAL A 178 12.58 1.52 -0.39
N ALA A 179 12.80 1.63 -1.70
CA ALA A 179 14.14 1.57 -2.27
C ALA A 179 14.88 2.92 -2.19
N VAL A 180 14.16 4.06 -2.21
CA VAL A 180 14.78 5.40 -2.25
C VAL A 180 13.92 6.47 -1.55
N PRO A 181 14.35 7.03 -0.40
CA PRO A 181 15.48 6.59 0.42
C PRO A 181 15.21 5.19 1.00
N MET A 182 16.27 4.47 1.34
CA MET A 182 16.14 3.10 1.84
C MET A 182 15.44 3.09 3.20
N THR A 183 14.33 2.34 3.30
CA THR A 183 13.61 2.17 4.56
C THR A 183 14.43 1.36 5.55
N ALA A 184 14.66 1.90 6.76
CA ALA A 184 15.43 1.23 7.81
C ALA A 184 14.58 0.26 8.67
N ALA A 185 13.28 0.56 8.83
CA ALA A 185 12.29 -0.26 9.53
C ALA A 185 10.87 0.19 9.13
N TYR A 186 9.89 -0.69 9.24
CA TYR A 186 8.46 -0.40 8.98
C TYR A 186 7.56 -1.08 10.01
N ASN A 187 6.31 -0.59 10.15
CA ASN A 187 5.27 -1.17 10.99
C ASN A 187 4.01 -1.34 10.14
N LEU A 188 3.67 -2.59 9.81
CA LEU A 188 2.61 -2.95 8.87
C LEU A 188 1.67 -4.01 9.47
N PRO A 189 0.45 -4.21 8.91
CA PRO A 189 -0.19 -3.41 7.86
C PRO A 189 -0.69 -2.05 8.36
N ASN A 190 -0.96 -1.13 7.42
CA ASN A 190 -1.54 0.20 7.70
C ASN A 190 -3.08 0.19 7.74
N ASP A 191 -3.72 -0.87 7.23
CA ASP A 191 -5.17 -1.12 7.23
C ASP A 191 -5.75 -1.36 8.64
#